data_AF-A0AAV4NZ21-F1
#
_entry.id   AF-A0AAV4NZ21-F1
#
_cell.length_a   1.000
_cell.length_b   1.000
_cell.length_c   1.000
_cell.angle_alpha   90.00
_cell.angle_beta   90.00
_cell.angle_gamma   90.00
#
_symmetry.space_group_name_H-M   'P 1'
#
loop_
_entity.id
_entity.type
_entity.pdbx_description
1 polymer ?
#
loop_
_entity_poly.entity_id
_entity_poly.type
_entity_poly.pdbx_seq_one_letter_code
_entity_poly.pdbx_strand_id
1 'polypeptide(L)'
;MLFVVQFSIACACLAFNEDQQHKLAYEGWHQAPMELRNETQIYFNCCGFQNASLPDNDPMKAPSCSSVPFCQESLDNMKLCEESGDTCWMKLQNVINNALKITGGVGLFFSFTEVISIWIAYRFRQTKNPKLDPSLLFI
;
A
#
# COMPACT_ATOMS: atom_id res chain seq x y z
N MET A 1 -6.59 0.54 22.78
CA MET A 1 -5.87 -0.46 21.95
C MET A 1 -5.93 -0.11 20.47
N LEU A 2 -7.11 0.25 19.92
CA LEU A 2 -7.23 0.70 18.52
C LEU A 2 -6.26 1.83 18.14
N PHE A 3 -6.25 2.93 18.90
CA PHE A 3 -5.27 4.01 18.75
C PHE A 3 -3.83 3.52 18.62
N VAL A 4 -3.37 2.66 19.54
CA VAL A 4 -1.99 2.18 19.56
C VAL A 4 -1.68 1.37 18.30
N VAL A 5 -2.57 0.46 17.92
CA VAL A 5 -2.38 -0.39 16.74
C VAL A 5 -2.38 0.44 15.45
N GLN A 6 -3.36 1.33 15.27
CA GLN A 6 -3.47 2.18 14.09
C GLN A 6 -2.28 3.14 13.99
N PHE A 7 -1.89 3.78 15.09
CA PHE A 7 -0.74 4.67 15.14
C PHE A 7 0.55 3.93 14.77
N SER A 8 0.77 2.74 15.33
CA SER A 8 1.94 1.92 15.00
C SER A 8 1.97 1.51 13.52
N ILE A 9 0.85 1.04 12.97
CA ILE A 9 0.76 0.66 11.54
C ILE A 9 0.97 1.89 10.66
N ALA A 10 0.38 3.03 11.01
CA ALA A 10 0.50 4.28 10.25
C ALA A 10 1.96 4.77 10.20
N CYS A 11 2.64 4.76 11.35
CA CYS A 11 4.07 5.06 11.43
C CYS A 11 4.91 4.06 10.64
N ALA A 12 4.59 2.76 10.72
CA ALA A 12 5.29 1.74 9.96
C ALA A 12 5.15 2.01 8.45
N CYS A 13 3.94 2.23 7.93
CA CYS A 13 3.71 2.53 6.51
C CYS A 13 4.53 3.73 6.02
N LEU A 14 4.65 4.79 6.82
CA LEU A 14 5.46 5.97 6.45
C LEU A 14 6.97 5.73 6.53
N ALA A 15 7.41 4.77 7.34
CA ALA A 15 8.83 4.48 7.58
C ALA A 15 9.43 3.48 6.59
N PHE A 16 8.62 2.82 5.75
CA PHE A 16 9.12 1.88 4.73
C PHE A 16 10.08 2.56 3.77
N ASN A 17 11.26 1.94 3.60
CA ASN A 17 12.26 2.38 2.63
C ASN A 17 12.15 1.61 1.30
N GLU A 18 12.96 2.02 0.32
CA GLU A 18 12.95 1.43 -1.03
C GLU A 18 13.31 -0.06 -1.03
N ASP A 19 14.32 -0.48 -0.26
CA ASP A 19 14.73 -1.90 -0.19
C ASP A 19 13.62 -2.80 0.38
N GLN A 20 12.89 -2.32 1.38
CA GLN A 20 11.76 -3.03 1.97
C GLN A 20 10.59 -3.11 0.98
N GLN A 21 10.34 -2.02 0.22
CA GLN A 21 9.35 -2.01 -0.85
C GLN A 21 9.72 -2.98 -1.97
N HIS A 22 11.01 -3.05 -2.32
CA HIS A 22 11.55 -3.98 -3.32
C HIS A 22 11.32 -5.41 -2.91
N LYS A 23 11.75 -5.77 -1.70
CA LYS A 23 11.56 -7.12 -1.19
C LYS A 23 10.09 -7.54 -1.16
N LEU A 24 9.20 -6.64 -0.72
CA LEU A 24 7.75 -6.88 -0.71
C LEU A 24 7.23 -7.15 -2.14
N ALA A 25 7.59 -6.32 -3.10
CA ALA A 25 7.13 -6.46 -4.48
C ALA A 25 7.73 -7.68 -5.16
N TYR A 26 8.99 -8.00 -4.88
CA TYR A 26 9.67 -9.18 -5.40
C TYR A 26 8.98 -10.46 -4.95
N GLU A 27 8.74 -10.61 -3.64
CA GLU A 27 8.02 -11.76 -3.09
C GLU A 27 6.57 -11.81 -3.56
N GLY A 28 5.92 -10.64 -3.66
CA GLY A 28 4.56 -10.52 -4.20
C GLY A 28 4.49 -10.98 -5.66
N TRP A 29 5.45 -10.58 -6.49
CA TRP A 29 5.54 -11.01 -7.88
C TRP A 29 5.84 -12.50 -7.98
N HIS A 30 6.81 -13.00 -7.21
CA HIS A 30 7.21 -14.41 -7.17
C HIS A 30 6.02 -15.32 -6.81
N GLN A 31 5.15 -14.91 -5.89
CA GLN A 31 3.96 -15.68 -5.49
C GLN A 31 2.73 -15.43 -6.38
N ALA A 32 2.73 -14.36 -7.18
CA ALA A 32 1.60 -14.03 -8.04
C ALA A 32 1.41 -15.07 -9.16
N PRO A 33 0.17 -15.52 -9.42
CA PRO A 33 -0.13 -16.39 -10.55
C PRO A 33 0.07 -15.66 -11.89
N MET A 34 0.28 -16.44 -12.97
CA MET A 34 0.52 -15.90 -14.31
C MET A 34 -0.58 -14.94 -14.79
N GLU A 35 -1.84 -15.20 -14.43
CA GLU A 35 -2.98 -14.33 -14.77
C GLU A 35 -2.84 -12.95 -14.11
N LEU A 36 -2.55 -12.90 -12.80
CA LEU A 36 -2.35 -11.64 -12.07
C LEU A 36 -1.13 -10.87 -12.58
N ARG A 37 -0.06 -11.58 -12.97
CA ARG A 37 1.11 -10.96 -13.61
C ARG A 37 0.71 -10.32 -14.94
N ASN A 38 -0.10 -10.99 -15.77
CA ASN A 38 -0.60 -10.43 -17.03
C ASN A 38 -1.46 -9.18 -16.80
N GLU A 39 -2.40 -9.23 -15.87
CA GLU A 39 -3.24 -8.08 -15.52
C GLU A 39 -2.41 -6.90 -15.03
N THR A 40 -1.38 -7.17 -14.21
CA THR A 40 -0.46 -6.15 -13.71
C THR A 40 0.30 -5.49 -14.87
N GLN A 41 0.79 -6.26 -15.84
CA GLN A 41 1.46 -5.75 -17.04
C GLN A 41 0.55 -4.82 -17.86
N ILE A 42 -0.70 -5.23 -18.09
CA ILE A 42 -1.69 -4.44 -18.84
C ILE A 42 -2.06 -3.17 -18.07
N TYR A 43 -2.35 -3.29 -16.77
CA TYR A 43 -2.79 -2.18 -15.93
C TYR A 43 -1.73 -1.09 -15.81
N PHE A 44 -0.47 -1.48 -15.58
CA PHE A 44 0.63 -0.53 -15.44
C PHE A 44 1.32 -0.19 -16.76
N ASN A 45 0.95 -0.83 -17.88
CA ASN A 45 1.65 -0.73 -19.16
C ASN A 45 3.16 -0.98 -18.98
N CYS A 46 3.53 -2.13 -18.45
CA CYS A 46 4.90 -2.56 -18.18
C CYS A 46 5.11 -4.02 -18.60
N CYS A 47 6.37 -4.45 -18.70
CA CYS A 47 6.70 -5.80 -19.13
C CYS A 47 7.76 -6.42 -18.22
N GLY A 48 7.46 -7.59 -17.65
CA GLY A 48 8.34 -8.27 -16.69
C GLY A 48 8.53 -7.52 -15.37
N PHE A 49 9.07 -8.21 -14.35
CA PHE A 49 9.29 -7.57 -13.05
C PHE A 49 10.49 -6.61 -13.07
N GLN A 50 11.69 -7.14 -13.26
CA GLN A 50 12.94 -6.40 -13.49
C GLN A 50 13.55 -6.72 -14.86
N ASN A 51 13.13 -7.83 -15.46
CA ASN A 51 13.59 -8.26 -16.76
C ASN A 51 12.39 -8.85 -17.49
N ALA A 52 12.16 -8.42 -18.72
CA ALA A 52 11.07 -8.91 -19.57
C ALA A 52 11.34 -10.34 -20.06
N SER A 53 12.61 -10.62 -20.33
CA SER A 53 13.07 -11.87 -20.95
C SER A 53 13.72 -12.78 -19.91
N LEU A 54 12.91 -13.65 -19.30
CA LEU A 54 13.38 -14.70 -18.38
C LEU A 54 13.14 -16.09 -18.97
N PRO A 55 14.02 -17.08 -18.70
CA PRO A 55 13.85 -18.43 -19.21
C PRO A 55 12.57 -19.08 -18.68
N ASP A 56 12.00 -20.02 -19.43
CA ASP A 56 10.70 -20.65 -19.13
C ASP A 56 10.57 -21.25 -17.74
N ASN A 57 11.69 -21.72 -17.18
CA ASN A 57 11.75 -22.36 -15.86
C ASN A 57 11.95 -21.36 -14.70
N ASP A 58 12.05 -20.06 -14.99
CA ASP A 58 12.28 -19.05 -13.97
C ASP A 58 10.98 -18.73 -13.21
N PRO A 59 10.99 -18.76 -11.86
CA PRO A 59 9.79 -18.49 -11.07
C PRO A 59 9.32 -17.03 -11.14
N MET A 60 10.18 -16.08 -11.54
CA MET A 60 9.79 -14.68 -11.79
C MET A 60 9.29 -14.44 -13.21
N LYS A 61 9.31 -15.45 -14.09
CA LYS A 61 8.90 -15.30 -15.49
C LYS A 61 7.49 -14.72 -15.59
N ALA A 62 7.36 -13.69 -16.41
CA ALA A 62 6.09 -13.07 -16.72
C ALA A 62 5.47 -13.70 -17.99
N PRO A 63 4.14 -13.61 -18.16
CA PRO A 63 3.51 -13.93 -19.43
C PRO A 63 3.95 -12.95 -20.52
N SER A 64 3.81 -13.36 -21.78
CA SER A 64 4.18 -12.54 -22.93
C SER A 64 3.51 -11.16 -22.89
N CYS A 65 4.27 -10.13 -23.25
CA CYS A 65 3.83 -8.75 -23.23
C CYS A 65 3.03 -8.33 -24.48
N SER A 66 2.65 -9.27 -25.34
CA SER A 66 1.82 -9.00 -26.53
C SER A 66 0.44 -8.41 -26.19
N SER A 67 -0.06 -8.65 -24.98
CA SER A 67 -1.33 -8.11 -24.48
C SER A 67 -1.22 -6.65 -23.99
N VAL A 68 0.00 -6.14 -23.83
CA VAL A 68 0.24 -4.80 -23.29
C VAL A 68 0.08 -3.77 -24.41
N PRO A 69 -0.83 -2.79 -24.28
CA PRO A 69 -1.13 -1.81 -25.33
C PRO A 69 0.11 -1.10 -25.89
N PHE A 70 1.01 -0.66 -25.01
CA PHE A 70 2.26 0.02 -25.40
C PHE A 70 3.16 -0.85 -26.31
N CYS A 71 3.20 -2.16 -26.06
CA CYS A 71 4.02 -3.09 -26.83
C CYS A 71 3.39 -3.47 -28.19
N GLN A 72 2.11 -3.15 -28.40
CA GLN A 72 1.38 -3.46 -29.62
C GLN A 72 1.49 -2.35 -30.68
N GLU A 73 1.86 -1.12 -30.29
CA GLU A 73 1.81 0.04 -31.19
C GLU A 73 2.81 -0.02 -32.36
N SER A 74 3.93 -0.75 -32.25
CA SER A 74 4.86 -0.95 -33.38
C SER A 74 5.78 -2.18 -33.18
N LEU A 75 6.35 -2.71 -34.27
CA LEU A 75 7.31 -3.82 -34.23
C LEU A 75 8.61 -3.41 -33.49
N ASP A 76 9.00 -2.13 -33.58
CA ASP A 76 10.09 -1.56 -32.78
C ASP A 76 9.72 -1.48 -31.29
N ASN A 77 8.46 -1.17 -30.95
CA ASN A 77 7.97 -1.13 -29.57
C ASN A 77 7.91 -2.52 -28.94
N MET A 78 7.66 -3.57 -29.72
CA MET A 78 7.73 -4.95 -29.23
C MET A 78 9.15 -5.32 -28.81
N LYS A 79 10.15 -5.00 -29.64
CA LYS A 79 11.57 -5.17 -29.29
C LYS A 79 11.98 -4.27 -28.13
N LEU A 80 11.54 -3.02 -28.09
CA LEU A 80 11.81 -2.11 -26.98
C LEU A 80 11.17 -2.61 -25.68
N CYS A 81 9.96 -3.16 -25.71
CA CYS A 81 9.33 -3.76 -24.53
C CYS A 81 10.12 -4.95 -23.98
N GLU A 82 10.72 -5.74 -24.88
CA GLU A 82 11.42 -6.98 -24.54
C GLU A 82 12.91 -6.77 -24.21
N GLU A 83 13.55 -5.77 -24.83
CA GLU A 83 14.99 -5.45 -24.68
C GLU A 83 15.28 -4.27 -23.73
N SER A 84 14.36 -3.29 -23.59
CA SER A 84 14.61 -2.05 -22.83
C SER A 84 13.41 -1.58 -21.98
N GLY A 85 12.29 -2.29 -22.00
CA GLY A 85 10.98 -1.71 -21.73
C GLY A 85 10.66 -1.58 -20.26
N ASP A 86 10.15 -0.40 -19.87
CA ASP A 86 9.53 -0.08 -18.59
C ASP A 86 9.17 -1.30 -17.73
N THR A 87 10.12 -1.69 -16.87
CA THR A 87 9.93 -2.83 -15.98
C THR A 87 8.81 -2.54 -15.00
N CYS A 88 8.03 -3.55 -14.63
CA CYS A 88 6.93 -3.36 -13.69
C CYS A 88 7.42 -2.93 -12.32
N TRP A 89 8.67 -3.25 -11.94
CA TRP A 89 9.26 -2.81 -10.68
C TRP A 89 9.18 -1.29 -10.49
N MET A 90 9.61 -0.49 -11.48
CA MET A 90 9.65 0.97 -11.33
C MET A 90 8.24 1.56 -11.13
N LYS A 91 7.24 1.01 -11.84
CA LYS A 91 5.84 1.45 -11.71
C LYS A 91 5.22 0.99 -10.39
N LEU A 92 5.46 -0.26 -10.01
CA LEU A 92 5.01 -0.82 -8.73
C LEU A 92 5.62 -0.07 -7.56
N GLN A 93 6.91 0.25 -7.59
CA GLN A 93 7.58 1.00 -6.52
C GLN A 93 6.93 2.37 -6.30
N ASN A 94 6.62 3.10 -7.37
CA ASN A 94 5.96 4.39 -7.26
C ASN A 94 4.57 4.26 -6.62
N VAL A 95 3.80 3.24 -7.02
CA VAL A 95 2.46 2.97 -6.46
C VAL A 95 2.53 2.53 -5.01
N ILE A 96 3.44 1.62 -4.66
CA ILE A 96 3.67 1.16 -3.28
C ILE A 96 4.07 2.34 -2.39
N ASN A 97 5.05 3.13 -2.81
CA ASN A 97 5.50 4.31 -2.08
C ASN A 97 4.37 5.32 -1.84
N ASN A 98 3.58 5.61 -2.88
CA ASN A 98 2.45 6.54 -2.77
C ASN A 98 1.34 5.97 -1.87
N ALA A 99 1.00 4.69 -2.03
CA ALA A 99 0.00 4.02 -1.22
C ALA A 99 0.41 3.99 0.26
N LEU A 100 1.67 3.67 0.57
CA LEU A 100 2.20 3.66 1.93
C LEU A 100 2.16 5.04 2.58
N LYS A 101 2.53 6.10 1.84
CA LYS A 101 2.45 7.48 2.32
C LYS A 101 1.01 7.92 2.59
N ILE A 102 0.10 7.64 1.66
CA ILE A 102 -1.32 8.03 1.79
C ILE A 102 -1.95 7.26 2.95
N THR A 103 -1.81 5.93 2.99
CA THR A 103 -2.40 5.09 4.03
C THR A 103 -1.83 5.40 5.41
N GLY A 104 -0.51 5.64 5.51
CA GLY A 104 0.12 6.07 6.75
C GLY A 104 -0.36 7.45 7.19
N GLY A 105 -0.48 8.41 6.27
CA GLY A 105 -1.05 9.74 6.58
C GLY A 105 -2.51 9.67 7.06
N VAL A 106 -3.35 8.90 6.37
CA VAL A 106 -4.75 8.67 6.75
C VAL A 106 -4.84 7.99 8.12
N GLY A 107 -4.02 6.96 8.37
CA GLY A 107 -3.98 6.27 9.65
C GLY A 107 -3.54 7.18 10.81
N LEU A 108 -2.57 8.07 10.58
CA LEU A 108 -2.17 9.08 11.56
C LEU A 108 -3.32 10.07 11.83
N PHE A 109 -4.01 10.53 10.80
CA PHE A 109 -5.16 11.44 10.96
C PHE A 109 -6.24 10.82 11.85
N PHE A 110 -6.64 9.57 11.58
CA PHE A 110 -7.61 8.87 12.44
C PHE A 110 -7.08 8.64 13.85
N SER A 111 -5.79 8.33 14.02
CA SER A 111 -5.19 8.18 15.34
C SER A 111 -5.28 9.47 16.16
N PHE A 112 -5.07 10.65 15.55
CA PHE A 112 -5.25 11.92 16.25
C PHE A 112 -6.71 12.20 16.63
N THR A 113 -7.67 11.89 15.75
CA THR A 113 -9.10 12.08 16.06
C THR A 113 -9.57 11.12 17.15
N GLU A 114 -8.99 9.91 17.25
CA GLU A 114 -9.25 8.98 18.36
C GLU A 114 -8.76 9.54 19.70
N VAL A 115 -7.57 10.16 19.76
CA VAL A 115 -7.07 10.80 20.99
C VAL A 115 -8.01 11.92 21.46
N ILE A 116 -8.45 12.76 20.52
CA ILE A 116 -9.41 13.83 20.82
C ILE A 116 -10.73 13.23 21.33
N SER A 117 -11.20 12.16 20.68
CA SER A 117 -12.44 11.47 21.06
C SER A 117 -12.35 10.85 22.45
N ILE A 118 -11.23 10.20 22.80
CA ILE A 118 -10.96 9.67 24.14
C ILE A 118 -10.93 10.80 25.17
N TRP A 119 -10.27 11.92 24.86
CA TRP A 119 -10.21 13.08 25.74
C TRP A 119 -11.59 13.70 26.00
N ILE A 120 -12.40 13.90 24.95
CA ILE A 120 -13.78 14.40 25.06
C ILE A 120 -14.62 13.43 25.89
N ALA A 121 -14.56 12.12 25.60
CA ALA A 121 -15.32 11.11 26.34
C ALA A 121 -14.92 11.06 27.82
N TYR A 122 -13.62 11.19 28.12
CA TYR A 122 -13.11 11.29 29.48
C TYR A 122 -13.68 12.53 30.20
N ARG A 123 -13.59 13.70 29.58
CA ARG A 123 -14.15 14.95 30.13
C ARG A 123 -15.65 14.86 30.34
N PHE A 124 -16.40 14.30 29.39
CA PHE A 124 -17.85 14.11 29.48
C PHE A 124 -18.25 13.16 30.61
N ARG A 125 -17.50 12.08 30.83
CA ARG A 125 -17.72 11.20 32.01
C ARG A 125 -17.41 11.92 33.31
N GLN A 126 -16.38 12.76 33.33
CA GLN A 126 -15.96 13.49 34.53
C GLN A 126 -16.96 14.59 34.91
N THR A 127 -17.57 15.28 33.93
CA THR A 127 -18.68 16.23 34.18
C THR A 127 -19.99 15.53 34.53
N LYS A 128 -20.21 14.29 34.08
CA LYS A 128 -21.34 13.43 34.49
C LYS A 128 -21.19 12.77 35.86
N ASN A 129 -20.16 13.07 36.65
CA ASN A 129 -20.22 12.88 38.09
C ASN A 129 -20.67 14.20 38.75
N PRO A 130 -21.99 14.54 38.75
CA PRO A 130 -22.48 15.33 39.86
C PRO A 130 -22.29 14.42 41.06
N LYS A 131 -21.25 14.68 41.87
CA LYS A 131 -21.42 14.33 43.28
C LYS A 131 -22.72 15.01 43.66
N LEU A 132 -23.75 14.19 43.93
CA LEU A 132 -24.96 14.64 44.57
C LEU A 132 -24.54 15.62 45.64
N ASP A 133 -25.00 16.86 45.51
CA ASP A 133 -24.88 17.83 46.56
C ASP A 133 -25.61 17.21 47.78
N PRO A 134 -24.93 16.88 48.89
CA PRO A 134 -25.58 16.30 50.06
C PRO A 134 -26.64 17.23 50.65
N SER A 135 -26.65 18.50 50.24
CA SER A 135 -27.59 19.52 50.66
C SER A 135 -29.02 19.34 50.11
N LEU A 136 -29.24 18.47 49.11
CA LEU A 136 -30.59 18.11 48.63
C LEU A 136 -31.22 16.93 49.37
N LEU A 137 -30.55 16.38 50.40
CA LEU A 137 -31.01 15.22 51.18
C LEU A 137 -31.52 15.59 52.59
N PHE A 138 -31.58 16.87 52.93
CA PHE A 138 -32.08 17.40 54.22
C PHE A 138 -33.20 18.43 54.02
N ILE A 139 -34.33 18.01 53.46
CA ILE A 139 -35.64 18.65 53.65
C ILE A 139 -36.62 17.58 54.15
#